data_AF-A0A517Y1X7-F1
#
_entry.id   AF-A0A517Y1X7-F1
#
_cell.length_a   1.000
_cell.length_b   1.000
_cell.length_c   1.000
_cell.angle_alpha   90.00
_cell.angle_beta   90.00
_cell.angle_gamma   90.00
#
_symmetry.space_group_name_H-M   'P 1'
#
loop_
_entity.id
_entity.type
_entity.pdbx_description
1 polymer ?
#
loop_
_entity_poly.entity_id
_entity_poly.type
_entity_poly.pdbx_seq_one_letter_code
_entity_poly.pdbx_strand_id
1 'polypeptide(L)'
;MTADRLARHYDLLRPEERLALMLAASGRGDDVEHERLVAAAPRLTVAVPDTFPRAMAFREVLDRHRAERLELAARFFQTKRLAEDFDEGPGGRMGNVARAYGYLLLAARDGWAAFCEREMLPCGGLEVALVGGDVLRMAEDEAEGDAVTAEEVAGMIAARGGPAGAVKAAASVAAELAEVFEERLVWWEGEGR
;
A
#
# COMPACT_ATOMS: atom_id res chain seq x y z
N MET A 1 -3.33 -31.88 25.73
CA MET A 1 -4.15 -30.78 26.30
C MET A 1 -5.03 -30.26 25.18
N THR A 2 -6.35 -30.21 25.35
CA THR A 2 -7.27 -29.82 24.26
C THR A 2 -7.36 -28.30 24.15
N ALA A 3 -7.57 -27.77 22.94
CA ALA A 3 -7.70 -26.33 22.70
C ALA A 3 -8.80 -25.69 23.57
N ASP A 4 -9.90 -26.41 23.80
CA ASP A 4 -11.01 -25.96 24.65
C ASP A 4 -10.64 -25.75 26.13
N ARG A 5 -9.58 -26.41 26.63
CA ARG A 5 -9.07 -26.16 27.99
C ARG A 5 -8.23 -24.89 28.05
N LEU A 6 -7.48 -24.57 27.00
CA LEU A 6 -6.67 -23.36 26.93
C LEU A 6 -7.56 -22.10 26.79
N ALA A 7 -8.62 -22.18 25.99
CA ALA A 7 -9.54 -21.06 25.76
C ALA A 7 -10.18 -20.51 27.03
N ARG A 8 -10.33 -21.34 28.08
CA ARG A 8 -10.86 -20.93 29.40
C ARG A 8 -9.96 -19.98 30.18
N HIS A 9 -8.74 -19.74 29.70
CA HIS A 9 -7.77 -18.88 30.35
C HIS A 9 -7.49 -17.60 29.54
N TYR A 10 -8.17 -17.40 28.39
CA TYR A 10 -7.90 -16.25 27.52
C TYR A 10 -8.41 -14.91 28.07
N ASP A 11 -9.38 -14.96 28.95
CA ASP A 11 -9.86 -13.82 29.75
C ASP A 11 -8.83 -13.37 30.78
N LEU A 12 -8.00 -14.28 31.28
CA LEU A 12 -6.93 -13.98 32.25
C LEU A 12 -5.67 -13.39 31.61
N LEU A 13 -5.53 -13.48 30.28
CA LEU A 13 -4.37 -12.95 29.58
C LEU A 13 -4.32 -11.43 29.68
N ARG A 14 -3.10 -10.89 29.86
CA ARG A 14 -2.85 -9.46 29.71
C ARG A 14 -2.99 -9.06 28.23
N PRO A 15 -3.30 -7.79 27.93
CA PRO A 15 -3.44 -7.34 26.54
C PRO A 15 -2.26 -7.72 25.64
N GLU A 16 -1.03 -7.58 26.13
CA GLU A 16 0.18 -7.91 25.39
C GLU A 16 0.35 -9.41 25.11
N GLU A 17 -0.05 -10.27 26.05
CA GLU A 17 0.02 -11.74 25.90
C GLU A 17 -1.02 -12.22 24.89
N ARG A 18 -2.24 -11.68 25.00
CA ARG A 18 -3.32 -11.98 24.07
C ARG A 18 -2.97 -11.56 22.65
N LEU A 19 -2.43 -10.35 22.47
CA LEU A 19 -1.98 -9.86 21.17
C LEU A 19 -0.91 -10.77 20.57
N ALA A 20 0.09 -11.18 21.36
CA ALA A 20 1.13 -12.09 20.88
C ALA A 20 0.56 -13.44 20.40
N LEU A 21 -0.44 -14.00 21.11
CA LEU A 21 -1.11 -15.22 20.68
C LEU A 21 -1.97 -15.02 19.43
N MET A 22 -2.68 -13.89 19.30
CA MET A 22 -3.47 -13.56 18.12
C MET A 22 -2.60 -13.50 16.87
N LEU A 23 -1.44 -12.85 16.97
CA LEU A 23 -0.45 -12.77 15.89
C LEU A 23 0.14 -14.13 15.56
N ALA A 24 0.45 -14.95 16.58
CA ALA A 24 0.97 -16.29 16.37
C ALA A 24 -0.06 -17.23 15.73
N ALA A 25 -1.34 -17.12 16.08
CA ALA A 25 -2.44 -17.87 15.45
C ALA A 25 -2.60 -17.47 13.98
N SER A 26 -2.67 -16.17 13.70
CA SER A 26 -2.73 -15.65 12.33
C SER A 26 -1.53 -16.09 11.48
N GLY A 27 -0.31 -16.03 12.02
CA GLY A 27 0.91 -16.48 11.32
C GLY A 27 0.94 -17.99 11.01
N ARG A 28 0.11 -18.80 11.69
CA ARG A 28 -0.07 -20.23 11.36
C ARG A 28 -1.30 -20.52 10.50
N GLY A 29 -2.10 -19.50 10.15
CA GLY A 29 -3.40 -19.67 9.50
C GLY A 29 -4.45 -20.36 10.38
N ASP A 30 -4.33 -20.21 11.71
CA ASP A 30 -5.25 -20.78 12.69
C ASP A 30 -6.36 -19.78 13.02
N ASP A 31 -7.26 -19.56 12.06
CA ASP A 31 -8.31 -18.53 12.14
C ASP A 31 -9.27 -18.78 13.30
N VAL A 32 -9.59 -20.04 13.59
CA VAL A 32 -10.46 -20.43 14.71
C VAL A 32 -9.86 -20.01 16.05
N GLU A 33 -8.56 -20.20 16.23
CA GLU A 33 -7.87 -19.79 17.44
C GLU A 33 -7.76 -18.27 17.56
N HIS A 34 -7.50 -17.59 16.45
CA HIS A 34 -7.51 -16.13 16.40
C HIS A 34 -8.87 -15.57 16.81
N GLU A 35 -9.98 -16.08 16.24
CA GLU A 35 -11.34 -15.68 16.58
C GLU A 35 -11.67 -15.92 18.05
N ARG A 36 -11.24 -17.05 18.63
CA ARG A 36 -11.43 -17.32 20.08
C ARG A 36 -10.71 -16.28 20.95
N LEU A 37 -9.48 -15.92 20.60
CA LEU A 37 -8.71 -14.90 21.33
C LEU A 37 -9.38 -13.53 21.22
N VAL A 38 -9.89 -13.18 20.03
CA VAL A 38 -10.65 -11.92 19.80
C VAL A 38 -11.93 -11.91 20.63
N ALA A 39 -12.72 -12.99 20.61
CA ALA A 39 -13.97 -13.09 21.35
C ALA A 39 -13.77 -13.05 22.88
N ALA A 40 -12.64 -13.57 23.39
CA ALA A 40 -12.32 -13.53 24.81
C ALA A 40 -11.73 -12.19 25.29
N ALA A 41 -11.39 -11.27 24.38
CA ALA A 41 -10.80 -10.00 24.74
C ALA A 41 -11.84 -9.07 25.40
N PRO A 42 -11.57 -8.51 26.59
CA PRO A 42 -12.42 -7.48 27.17
C PRO A 42 -12.57 -6.28 26.23
N ARG A 43 -13.81 -5.83 26.02
CA ARG A 43 -14.12 -4.67 25.17
C ARG A 43 -13.95 -3.37 25.95
N LEU A 44 -13.31 -2.38 25.33
CA LEU A 44 -13.16 -1.04 25.87
C LEU A 44 -14.11 -0.09 25.15
N THR A 45 -14.93 0.64 25.90
CA THR A 45 -15.70 1.76 25.37
C THR A 45 -14.81 2.99 25.34
N VAL A 46 -14.56 3.54 24.15
CA VAL A 46 -13.78 4.77 23.97
C VAL A 46 -14.67 5.87 23.40
N ALA A 47 -14.48 7.09 23.90
CA ALA A 47 -15.03 8.31 23.29
C ALA A 47 -13.93 8.93 22.43
N VAL A 48 -14.22 9.11 21.15
CA VAL A 48 -13.27 9.67 20.16
C VAL A 48 -13.95 10.83 19.41
N PRO A 49 -13.18 11.76 18.83
CA PRO A 49 -13.74 12.77 17.92
C PRO A 49 -14.49 12.13 16.76
N ASP A 50 -15.46 12.84 16.21
CA ASP A 50 -16.21 12.44 15.02
C ASP A 50 -15.33 12.24 13.77
N THR A 51 -14.18 12.91 13.73
CA THR A 51 -13.17 12.74 12.67
C THR A 51 -12.34 11.46 12.80
N PHE A 52 -12.44 10.72 13.90
CA PHE A 52 -11.58 9.56 14.16
C PHE A 52 -11.66 8.46 13.09
N PRO A 53 -12.85 7.97 12.67
CA PRO A 53 -12.94 6.94 11.64
C PRO A 53 -12.27 7.36 10.33
N ARG A 54 -12.53 8.60 9.88
CA ARG A 54 -11.95 9.16 8.67
C ARG A 54 -10.43 9.29 8.77
N ALA A 55 -9.90 9.72 9.92
CA ALA A 55 -8.46 9.84 10.15
C ALA A 55 -7.75 8.48 10.12
N MET A 56 -8.37 7.44 10.70
CA MET A 56 -7.81 6.08 10.69
C MET A 56 -7.86 5.44 9.31
N ALA A 57 -8.99 5.55 8.60
CA ALA A 57 -9.11 5.10 7.23
C ALA A 57 -8.08 5.78 6.31
N PHE A 58 -7.90 7.10 6.45
CA PHE A 58 -6.90 7.84 5.68
C PHE A 58 -5.48 7.35 5.96
N ARG A 59 -5.14 7.14 7.24
CA ARG A 59 -3.82 6.64 7.64
C ARG A 59 -3.51 5.28 7.01
N GLU A 60 -4.46 4.36 7.02
CA GLU A 60 -4.28 3.03 6.42
C GLU A 60 -4.07 3.09 4.91
N VAL A 61 -4.85 3.94 4.22
CA VAL A 61 -4.70 4.17 2.77
C VAL A 61 -3.35 4.81 2.47
N LEU A 62 -2.93 5.81 3.24
CA LEU A 62 -1.62 6.45 3.12
C LEU A 62 -0.48 5.45 3.32
N ASP A 63 -0.51 4.66 4.39
CA ASP A 63 0.53 3.69 4.72
C ASP A 63 0.67 2.65 3.60
N ARG A 64 -0.46 2.14 3.11
CA ARG A 64 -0.49 1.21 1.96
C ARG A 64 0.05 1.87 0.69
N HIS A 65 -0.48 3.02 0.31
CA HIS A 65 -0.08 3.73 -0.91
C HIS A 65 1.42 4.02 -0.93
N ARG A 66 1.95 4.44 0.23
CA ARG A 66 3.37 4.73 0.40
C ARG A 66 4.23 3.49 0.25
N ALA A 67 3.82 2.36 0.83
CA ALA A 67 4.53 1.09 0.66
C ALA A 67 4.62 0.68 -0.82
N GLU A 68 3.52 0.80 -1.56
CA GLU A 68 3.47 0.52 -3.00
C GLU A 68 4.41 1.44 -3.80
N ARG A 69 4.44 2.75 -3.49
CA ARG A 69 5.37 3.69 -4.15
C ARG A 69 6.83 3.43 -3.83
N LEU A 70 7.16 3.10 -2.58
CA LEU A 70 8.53 2.74 -2.20
C LEU A 70 8.99 1.47 -2.92
N GLU A 71 8.10 0.49 -3.10
CA GLU A 71 8.36 -0.71 -3.89
C GLU A 71 8.60 -0.39 -5.37
N LEU A 72 7.80 0.50 -5.96
CA LEU A 72 7.99 0.98 -7.33
C LEU A 72 9.33 1.70 -7.51
N ALA A 73 9.69 2.61 -6.58
CA ALA A 73 10.96 3.31 -6.59
C ALA A 73 12.16 2.35 -6.45
N ALA A 74 12.06 1.36 -5.56
CA ALA A 74 13.11 0.33 -5.42
C ALA A 74 13.31 -0.46 -6.71
N ARG A 75 12.22 -0.87 -7.38
CA ARG A 75 12.28 -1.60 -8.66
C ARG A 75 12.80 -0.73 -9.80
N PHE A 76 12.42 0.54 -9.84
CA PHE A 76 12.93 1.52 -10.78
C PHE A 76 14.46 1.63 -10.68
N PHE A 77 14.99 1.93 -9.50
CA PHE A 77 16.44 2.04 -9.31
C PHE A 77 17.17 0.72 -9.58
N GLN A 78 16.64 -0.41 -9.12
CA GLN A 78 17.24 -1.73 -9.38
C GLN A 78 17.37 -2.01 -10.87
N THR A 79 16.33 -1.72 -11.66
CA THR A 79 16.30 -2.02 -13.09
C THR A 79 17.13 -1.03 -13.90
N LYS A 80 17.21 0.25 -13.49
CA LYS A 80 18.18 1.20 -14.04
C LYS A 80 19.60 0.71 -13.86
N ARG A 81 19.96 0.29 -12.64
CA ARG A 81 21.30 -0.24 -12.34
C ARG A 81 21.64 -1.44 -13.21
N LEU A 82 20.70 -2.36 -13.42
CA LEU A 82 20.90 -3.50 -14.31
C LEU A 82 21.08 -3.06 -15.77
N ALA A 83 20.34 -2.06 -16.25
CA ALA A 83 20.50 -1.54 -17.61
C ALA A 83 21.91 -0.96 -17.84
N GLU A 84 22.47 -0.28 -16.84
CA GLU A 84 23.85 0.20 -16.86
C GLU A 84 24.87 -0.93 -16.85
N ASP A 85 24.68 -1.95 -15.99
CA ASP A 85 25.60 -3.09 -15.88
C ASP A 85 25.69 -3.93 -17.16
N PHE A 86 24.61 -3.97 -17.95
CA PHE A 86 24.57 -4.68 -19.23
C PHE A 86 24.83 -3.77 -20.44
N ASP A 87 25.15 -2.49 -20.24
CA ASP A 87 25.35 -1.49 -21.31
C ASP A 87 24.22 -1.48 -22.36
N GLU A 88 23.00 -1.72 -21.88
CA GLU A 88 21.82 -1.91 -22.72
C GLU A 88 21.24 -0.58 -23.22
N GLY A 89 21.66 0.54 -22.61
CA GLY A 89 21.08 1.86 -22.81
C GLY A 89 19.58 1.94 -22.47
N PRO A 90 18.94 3.11 -22.68
CA PRO A 90 17.53 3.32 -22.34
C PRO A 90 16.55 2.45 -23.14
N GLY A 91 16.91 2.08 -24.37
CA GLY A 91 16.07 1.27 -25.26
C GLY A 91 16.26 -0.24 -25.11
N GLY A 92 17.24 -0.68 -24.32
CA GLY A 92 17.46 -2.08 -24.05
C GLY A 92 16.41 -2.69 -23.13
N ARG A 93 16.53 -3.98 -22.84
CA ARG A 93 15.52 -4.73 -22.11
C ARG A 93 15.28 -4.14 -20.72
N MET A 94 16.34 -3.92 -19.96
CA MET A 94 16.28 -3.41 -18.59
C MET A 94 15.97 -1.92 -18.56
N GLY A 95 16.44 -1.16 -19.57
CA GLY A 95 16.06 0.25 -19.74
C GLY A 95 14.55 0.43 -19.93
N ASN A 96 13.92 -0.38 -20.78
CA ASN A 96 12.46 -0.36 -20.95
C ASN A 96 11.70 -0.77 -19.68
N VAL A 97 12.23 -1.73 -18.91
CA VAL A 97 11.61 -2.12 -17.63
C VAL A 97 11.73 -0.98 -16.60
N ALA A 98 12.88 -0.31 -16.53
CA ALA A 98 13.05 0.86 -15.68
C ALA A 98 12.07 1.98 -16.06
N ARG A 99 11.99 2.32 -17.35
CA ARG A 99 11.03 3.30 -17.89
C ARG A 99 9.58 2.96 -17.52
N ALA A 100 9.20 1.69 -17.60
CA ALA A 100 7.87 1.23 -17.18
C ALA A 100 7.63 1.42 -15.67
N TYR A 101 8.61 1.12 -14.80
CA TYR A 101 8.47 1.39 -13.37
C TYR A 101 8.45 2.88 -13.04
N GLY A 102 9.24 3.70 -13.75
CA GLY A 102 9.20 5.16 -13.63
C GLY A 102 7.82 5.71 -13.96
N TYR A 103 7.21 5.26 -15.07
CA TYR A 103 5.83 5.61 -15.40
C TYR A 103 4.83 5.23 -14.30
N LEU A 104 4.90 3.99 -13.80
CA LEU A 104 3.99 3.52 -12.75
C LEU A 104 4.15 4.31 -11.45
N LEU A 105 5.37 4.70 -11.10
CA LEU A 105 5.66 5.55 -9.95
C LEU A 105 5.00 6.94 -10.09
N LEU A 106 5.15 7.58 -11.25
CA LEU A 106 4.51 8.87 -11.53
C LEU A 106 2.99 8.76 -11.57
N ALA A 107 2.45 7.71 -12.20
CA ALA A 107 1.01 7.45 -12.20
C ALA A 107 0.47 7.27 -10.76
N ALA A 108 1.24 6.61 -9.87
CA ALA A 108 0.87 6.46 -8.47
C ALA A 108 0.87 7.80 -7.72
N ARG A 109 1.90 8.64 -7.90
CA ARG A 109 1.99 9.99 -7.32
C ARG A 109 0.82 10.86 -7.77
N ASP A 110 0.56 10.92 -9.07
CA ASP A 110 -0.50 11.75 -9.63
C ASP A 110 -1.89 11.23 -9.22
N GLY A 111 -2.05 9.92 -9.11
CA GLY A 111 -3.26 9.29 -8.59
C GLY A 111 -3.52 9.61 -7.12
N TRP A 112 -2.48 9.71 -6.30
CA TRP A 112 -2.59 10.17 -4.90
C TRP A 112 -3.06 11.61 -4.79
N ALA A 113 -2.49 12.50 -5.62
CA ALA A 113 -2.93 13.89 -5.67
C ALA A 113 -4.42 14.00 -6.05
N ALA A 114 -4.85 13.27 -7.09
CA ALA A 114 -6.24 13.23 -7.53
C ALA A 114 -7.19 12.62 -6.47
N PHE A 115 -6.76 11.57 -5.77
CA PHE A 115 -7.50 11.01 -4.63
C PHE A 115 -7.70 12.05 -3.52
N CYS A 116 -6.62 12.70 -3.09
CA CYS A 116 -6.66 13.68 -2.01
C CYS A 116 -7.50 14.91 -2.37
N GLU A 117 -7.45 15.38 -3.61
CA GLU A 117 -8.31 16.45 -4.11
C GLU A 117 -9.79 16.05 -4.02
N ARG A 118 -10.14 14.86 -4.53
CA ARG A 118 -11.52 14.35 -4.49
C ARG A 118 -12.05 14.23 -3.06
N GLU A 119 -11.22 13.76 -2.13
CA GLU A 119 -11.61 13.54 -0.73
C GLU A 119 -11.48 14.78 0.17
N MET A 120 -11.09 15.94 -0.40
CA MET A 120 -10.82 17.18 0.30
C MET A 120 -9.78 17.04 1.42
N LEU A 121 -8.75 16.22 1.17
CA LEU A 121 -7.68 15.94 2.11
C LEU A 121 -6.44 16.78 1.76
N PRO A 122 -5.93 17.61 2.68
CA PRO A 122 -4.75 18.44 2.42
C PRO A 122 -3.47 17.60 2.52
N CYS A 123 -3.26 16.69 1.57
CA CYS A 123 -2.13 15.75 1.57
C CYS A 123 -0.81 16.37 1.09
N GLY A 124 -0.83 17.60 0.58
CA GLY A 124 0.34 18.27 0.02
C GLY A 124 1.49 18.33 1.03
N GLY A 125 2.63 17.74 0.67
CA GLY A 125 3.86 17.77 1.47
C GLY A 125 3.91 16.79 2.66
N LEU A 126 2.80 16.12 3.01
CA LEU A 126 2.78 15.17 4.13
C LEU A 126 3.75 14.00 3.88
N GLU A 127 3.84 13.53 2.64
CA GLU A 127 4.68 12.40 2.26
C GLU A 127 6.20 12.70 2.35
N VAL A 128 6.57 13.97 2.25
CA VAL A 128 7.98 14.42 2.35
C VAL A 128 8.49 14.27 3.78
N ALA A 129 7.63 14.47 4.77
CA ALA A 129 7.99 14.37 6.19
C ALA A 129 8.11 12.92 6.69
N LEU A 130 7.64 11.95 5.91
CA LEU A 130 7.64 10.53 6.27
C LEU A 130 8.93 9.83 5.80
N VAL A 131 9.26 8.70 6.43
CA VAL A 131 10.46 7.90 6.09
C VAL A 131 10.46 7.50 4.63
N GLY A 132 11.56 7.79 3.92
CA GLY A 132 11.70 7.51 2.48
C GLY A 132 11.18 8.61 1.55
N GLY A 133 10.73 9.77 2.08
CA GLY A 133 10.22 10.87 1.27
C GLY A 133 11.24 11.39 0.26
N ASP A 134 12.51 11.51 0.68
CA ASP A 134 13.61 11.91 -0.22
C ASP A 134 13.89 10.88 -1.32
N VAL A 135 13.74 9.59 -1.03
CA VAL A 135 13.95 8.51 -2.01
C VAL A 135 12.86 8.54 -3.08
N LEU A 136 11.60 8.74 -2.67
CA LEU A 136 10.48 8.89 -3.62
C LEU A 136 10.69 10.10 -4.51
N ARG A 137 11.03 11.25 -3.93
CA ARG A 137 11.30 12.48 -4.70
C ARG A 137 12.44 12.28 -5.69
N MET A 138 13.55 11.67 -5.29
CA MET A 138 14.66 11.37 -6.20
C MET A 138 14.24 10.46 -7.36
N ALA A 139 13.49 9.40 -7.07
CA ALA A 139 13.01 8.48 -8.08
C ALA A 139 12.04 9.16 -9.06
N GLU A 140 11.18 10.04 -8.57
CA GLU A 140 10.23 10.82 -9.37
C GLU A 140 10.93 11.85 -10.25
N ASP A 141 11.86 12.64 -9.67
CA ASP A 141 12.67 13.62 -10.41
C ASP A 141 13.40 12.94 -11.58
N GLU A 142 13.94 11.72 -11.36
CA GLU A 142 14.59 10.94 -12.41
C GLU A 142 13.60 10.36 -13.43
N ALA A 143 12.46 9.82 -12.98
CA ALA A 143 11.44 9.24 -13.85
C ALA A 143 10.78 10.29 -14.76
N GLU A 144 10.60 11.52 -14.28
CA GLU A 144 10.09 12.63 -15.08
C GLU A 144 11.00 12.97 -16.26
N GLY A 145 12.32 12.82 -16.06
CA GLY A 145 13.31 13.02 -17.12
C GLY A 145 13.13 12.08 -18.32
N ASP A 146 12.55 10.89 -18.12
CA ASP A 146 12.34 9.89 -19.17
C ASP A 146 11.06 10.14 -20.00
N ALA A 147 10.15 11.00 -19.52
CA ALA A 147 8.91 11.44 -20.18
C ALA A 147 8.06 10.31 -20.81
N VAL A 148 8.02 9.13 -20.15
CA VAL A 148 7.38 7.92 -20.68
C VAL A 148 5.87 8.01 -20.59
N THR A 149 5.17 7.62 -21.66
CA THR A 149 3.71 7.62 -21.74
C THR A 149 3.11 6.24 -21.46
N ALA A 150 1.82 6.21 -21.14
CA ALA A 150 1.07 4.96 -20.95
C ALA A 150 1.11 4.05 -22.19
N GLU A 151 1.03 4.66 -23.39
CA GLU A 151 1.06 3.96 -24.66
C GLU A 151 2.41 3.29 -24.91
N GLU A 152 3.51 3.99 -24.63
CA GLU A 152 4.85 3.41 -24.71
C GLU A 152 5.01 2.22 -23.77
N VAL A 153 4.57 2.34 -22.51
CA VAL A 153 4.63 1.23 -21.55
C VAL A 153 3.78 0.05 -22.01
N ALA A 154 2.59 0.30 -22.54
CA ALA A 154 1.73 -0.74 -23.11
C ALA A 154 2.45 -1.47 -24.26
N GLY A 155 3.11 -0.73 -25.15
CA GLY A 155 3.94 -1.28 -26.21
C GLY A 155 5.10 -2.12 -25.69
N MET A 156 5.79 -1.66 -24.64
CA MET A 156 6.87 -2.41 -23.99
C MET A 156 6.38 -3.73 -23.38
N ILE A 157 5.20 -3.76 -22.78
CA ILE A 157 4.60 -4.99 -22.21
C ILE A 157 4.20 -5.95 -23.34
N ALA A 158 3.52 -5.44 -24.37
CA ALA A 158 3.03 -6.22 -25.50
C ALA A 158 4.19 -6.87 -26.28
N ALA A 159 5.29 -6.14 -26.50
CA ALA A 159 6.49 -6.65 -27.15
C ALA A 159 7.12 -7.86 -26.44
N ARG A 160 6.75 -8.12 -25.19
CA ARG A 160 7.24 -9.24 -24.36
C ARG A 160 6.23 -10.37 -24.20
N GLY A 161 5.11 -10.32 -24.93
CA GLY A 161 4.01 -11.27 -24.77
C GLY A 161 3.24 -11.09 -23.46
N GLY A 162 3.38 -9.94 -22.80
CA GLY A 162 2.54 -9.59 -21.65
C GLY A 162 1.09 -9.35 -22.08
N PRO A 163 0.15 -9.31 -21.13
CA PRO A 163 -1.25 -9.09 -21.44
C PRO A 163 -1.43 -7.73 -22.13
N ALA A 164 -2.18 -7.73 -23.22
CA ALA A 164 -2.68 -6.49 -23.82
C ALA A 164 -3.73 -5.91 -22.86
N GLY A 165 -3.30 -4.99 -22.00
CA GLY A 165 -4.14 -4.38 -20.98
C GLY A 165 -3.79 -2.91 -20.79
N ALA A 166 -4.74 -2.17 -20.22
CA ALA A 166 -4.49 -0.80 -19.81
C ALA A 166 -3.41 -0.78 -18.73
N VAL A 167 -2.32 -0.07 -19.00
CA VAL A 167 -1.32 0.23 -17.97
C VAL A 167 -2.00 1.08 -16.90
N LYS A 168 -1.68 0.83 -15.63
CA LYS A 168 -2.25 1.56 -14.51
C LYS A 168 -2.01 3.07 -14.70
N ALA A 169 -3.08 3.84 -14.70
CA ALA A 169 -3.06 5.29 -14.90
C ALA A 169 -3.39 6.01 -13.59
N ALA A 170 -3.08 7.31 -13.49
CA ALA A 170 -3.39 8.12 -12.31
C ALA A 170 -4.87 8.03 -11.90
N ALA A 171 -5.79 8.06 -12.88
CA ALA A 171 -7.23 7.94 -12.62
C ALA A 171 -7.61 6.58 -12.02
N SER A 172 -6.99 5.47 -12.47
CA SER A 172 -7.28 4.15 -11.90
C SER A 172 -6.69 4.00 -10.49
N VAL A 173 -5.48 4.53 -10.25
CA VAL A 173 -4.91 4.61 -8.91
C VAL A 173 -5.84 5.39 -7.98
N ALA A 174 -6.30 6.57 -8.39
CA ALA A 174 -7.18 7.40 -7.58
C ALA A 174 -8.52 6.70 -7.26
N ALA A 175 -9.08 5.96 -8.22
CA ALA A 175 -10.29 5.17 -8.02
C ALA A 175 -10.08 4.05 -7.00
N GLU A 176 -9.00 3.27 -7.14
CA GLU A 176 -8.65 2.20 -6.19
C GLU A 176 -8.42 2.75 -4.78
N LEU A 177 -7.74 3.89 -4.64
CA LEU A 177 -7.54 4.53 -3.33
C LEU A 177 -8.86 4.97 -2.69
N ALA A 178 -9.83 5.45 -3.47
CA ALA A 178 -11.18 5.76 -2.94
C ALA A 178 -11.87 4.50 -2.46
N GLU A 179 -11.85 3.43 -3.25
CA GLU A 179 -12.52 2.19 -2.90
C GLU A 179 -11.98 1.64 -1.57
N VAL A 180 -10.66 1.61 -1.41
CA VAL A 180 -10.03 1.20 -0.15
C VAL A 180 -10.38 2.17 0.98
N PHE A 181 -10.39 3.47 0.72
CA PHE A 181 -10.73 4.47 1.74
C PHE A 181 -12.16 4.32 2.26
N GLU A 182 -13.13 4.14 1.36
CA GLU A 182 -14.54 3.90 1.71
C GLU A 182 -14.71 2.59 2.47
N GLU A 183 -14.06 1.50 2.01
CA GLU A 183 -14.08 0.21 2.72
C GLU A 183 -13.53 0.35 4.15
N ARG A 184 -12.41 1.04 4.33
CA ARG A 184 -11.83 1.28 5.66
C ARG A 184 -12.69 2.22 6.49
N LEU A 185 -13.33 3.22 5.89
CA LEU A 185 -14.21 4.13 6.60
C LEU A 185 -15.40 3.38 7.21
N VAL A 186 -16.08 2.54 6.42
CA VAL A 186 -17.18 1.68 6.88
C VAL A 186 -16.74 0.77 8.02
N TRP A 187 -15.54 0.19 7.92
CA TRP A 187 -14.96 -0.63 8.98
C TRP A 187 -14.83 0.15 10.30
N TRP A 188 -14.26 1.37 10.26
CA TRP A 188 -14.02 2.19 11.45
C TRP A 188 -15.31 2.81 12.04
N GLU A 189 -16.33 3.00 11.22
CA GLU A 189 -17.64 3.53 11.63
C GLU A 189 -18.48 2.51 12.41
N GLY A 190 -18.32 1.21 12.16
CA GLY A 190 -19.04 0.23 12.97
C GLY A 190 -18.96 -1.24 12.56
N GLU A 191 -18.52 -1.58 11.35
CA GLU A 191 -18.43 -2.99 10.94
C GLU A 191 -17.25 -3.74 11.59
N GLY A 192 -16.24 -3.01 12.08
CA GLY A 192 -15.10 -3.56 12.82
C GLY A 192 -15.27 -3.67 14.34
N ARG A 193 -16.45 -3.35 14.91
CA ARG A 193 -16.68 -3.29 16.37
C ARG A 193 -17.47 -4.46 16.95
#